data_AF-A0AAV6GKQ8-F1
#
_entry.id   AF-A0AAV6GKQ8-F1
#
_cell.length_a   1.000
_cell.length_b   1.000
_cell.length_c   1.000
_cell.angle_alpha   90.00
_cell.angle_beta   90.00
_cell.angle_gamma   90.00
#
_symmetry.space_group_name_H-M   'P 1'
#
loop_
_entity.id
_entity.type
_entity.pdbx_description
1 polymer ?
#
loop_
_entity_poly.entity_id
_entity_poly.type
_entity_poly.pdbx_seq_one_letter_code
_entity_poly.pdbx_strand_id
1 'polypeptide(L)'
;MVEAVAEVQTRVCSQHSKPLEVFCQTDGKCVCVCVACITDEHKGHDVVSPARAQERLQMLMESSLKSEISKREAELNKLTENVEPLKSSAQAAVEHSDRVFTELQAFIEPCRGGGDDQNSEGGGAESGRAAAGGAQCAEEESS
;
A
#
# COMPACT_ATOMS: atom_id res chain seq x y z
N MET A 1 5.25 6.80 -54.84
CA MET A 1 6.03 7.23 -53.67
C MET A 1 5.49 8.59 -53.28
N VAL A 2 4.78 8.68 -52.17
CA VAL A 2 4.32 9.97 -51.65
C VAL A 2 5.44 10.44 -50.75
N GLU A 3 6.22 11.42 -51.22
CA GLU A 3 7.22 12.10 -50.41
C GLU A 3 6.50 12.68 -49.21
N ALA A 4 6.82 12.17 -48.01
CA ALA A 4 6.40 12.78 -46.78
C ALA A 4 7.10 14.13 -46.68
N VAL A 5 6.48 15.17 -47.23
CA VAL A 5 6.69 16.53 -46.75
C VAL A 5 6.21 16.49 -45.30
N ALA A 6 7.15 16.20 -44.41
CA ALA A 6 7.04 16.63 -43.03
C ALA A 6 6.83 18.15 -43.10
N GLU A 7 5.58 18.59 -43.08
CA GLU A 7 5.23 19.96 -42.72
C GLU A 7 5.66 20.13 -41.26
N VAL A 8 6.96 20.30 -41.05
CA VAL A 8 7.48 21.08 -39.94
C VAL A 8 6.81 22.43 -40.13
N GLN A 9 5.74 22.69 -39.38
CA GLN A 9 5.22 24.03 -39.24
C GLN A 9 6.39 24.88 -38.75
N THR A 10 7.02 25.60 -39.66
CA THR A 10 8.11 26.51 -39.32
C THR A 10 7.48 27.58 -38.44
N ARG A 11 7.59 27.41 -37.12
CA ARG A 11 7.07 28.39 -36.17
C ARG A 11 7.91 29.64 -36.36
N VAL A 12 7.25 30.72 -36.77
CA VAL A 12 7.86 32.04 -36.94
C VAL A 12 7.50 32.92 -35.76
N CYS A 13 8.40 33.83 -35.40
CA CYS A 13 8.14 34.87 -34.44
C CYS A 13 7.06 35.80 -34.99
N SER A 14 5.99 36.00 -34.22
CA SER A 14 4.87 36.87 -34.59
C SER A 14 5.28 38.33 -34.80
N GLN A 15 6.31 38.80 -34.09
CA GLN A 15 6.75 40.21 -34.14
C GLN A 15 7.79 40.48 -35.23
N HIS A 16 8.65 39.50 -35.52
CA HIS A 16 9.82 39.70 -36.36
C HIS A 16 9.79 38.90 -37.66
N SER A 17 8.79 38.04 -37.85
CA SER A 17 8.64 37.15 -39.01
C SER A 17 9.89 36.31 -39.31
N LYS A 18 10.68 36.01 -38.28
CA LYS A 18 11.89 35.16 -38.34
C LYS A 18 11.61 33.80 -37.69
N PRO A 19 12.28 32.71 -38.11
CA PRO A 19 12.11 31.41 -37.50
C PRO A 19 12.44 31.42 -36.00
N LEU A 20 11.70 30.61 -35.22
CA LEU A 20 11.99 30.37 -33.82
C LEU A 20 13.10 29.32 -33.70
N GLU A 21 14.28 29.73 -33.23
CA GLU A 21 15.48 28.88 -33.23
C GLU A 21 16.01 28.60 -31.82
N VAL A 22 15.59 29.39 -30.83
CA VAL A 22 16.05 29.27 -29.44
C VAL A 22 14.87 29.26 -28.46
N PHE A 23 15.08 28.71 -27.27
CA PHE A 23 14.09 28.64 -26.20
C PHE A 23 14.46 29.62 -25.09
N CYS A 24 13.56 30.54 -24.79
CA CYS A 24 13.68 31.41 -23.64
C CYS A 24 13.08 30.70 -22.41
N GLN A 25 13.91 30.36 -21.44
CA GLN A 25 13.48 29.67 -20.22
C GLN A 25 12.62 30.57 -19.33
N THR A 26 12.93 31.87 -19.27
CA THR A 26 12.16 32.84 -18.47
C THR A 26 10.72 32.96 -18.98
N ASP A 27 10.53 32.95 -20.30
CA ASP A 27 9.21 33.13 -20.92
C ASP A 27 8.52 31.81 -21.28
N GLY A 28 9.21 30.67 -21.11
CA GLY A 28 8.68 29.35 -21.41
C GLY A 28 8.30 29.13 -22.88
N LYS A 29 8.92 29.86 -23.83
CA LYS A 29 8.57 29.83 -25.26
C LYS A 29 9.79 29.85 -26.17
N CYS A 30 9.63 29.31 -27.38
CA CYS A 30 10.63 29.49 -28.43
C CYS A 30 10.55 30.92 -28.99
N VAL A 31 11.72 31.52 -29.26
CA VAL A 31 11.88 32.91 -29.70
C VAL A 31 12.85 32.95 -30.89
N CYS A 32 12.83 34.02 -31.69
CA CYS A 32 13.73 34.15 -32.83
C CYS A 32 15.07 34.78 -32.43
N VAL A 33 16.15 34.43 -33.15
CA VAL A 33 17.51 34.94 -32.89
C VAL A 33 17.77 36.19 -33.73
N CYS A 34 16.91 37.20 -33.60
CA CYS A 34 17.18 38.52 -34.16
C CYS A 34 17.64 39.48 -33.07
N VAL A 35 18.45 40.47 -33.44
CA VAL A 35 18.99 41.45 -32.49
C VAL A 35 17.85 42.08 -31.68
N ALA A 36 16.82 42.64 -32.34
CA ALA A 36 15.67 43.23 -31.66
C ALA A 36 14.99 42.27 -30.66
N CYS A 37 14.77 41.01 -31.02
CA CYS A 37 14.11 40.05 -30.14
C CYS A 37 14.95 39.74 -28.88
N ILE A 38 16.26 39.59 -29.03
CA ILE A 38 17.16 39.23 -27.92
C ILE A 38 17.58 40.46 -27.09
N THR A 39 17.73 41.63 -27.72
CA THR A 39 18.19 42.84 -27.03
C THR A 39 17.06 43.70 -26.49
N ASP A 40 15.83 43.51 -26.95
CA ASP A 40 14.66 44.26 -26.48
C ASP A 40 13.76 43.37 -25.63
N GLU A 41 13.00 42.45 -26.25
CA GLU A 41 11.94 41.68 -25.56
C GLU A 41 12.50 40.58 -24.62
N HIS A 42 13.60 39.94 -25.00
CA HIS A 42 14.24 38.88 -24.20
C HIS A 42 15.57 39.33 -23.58
N LYS A 43 15.74 40.63 -23.37
CA LYS A 43 16.97 41.20 -22.82
C LYS A 43 17.23 40.67 -21.41
N GLY A 44 18.34 39.96 -21.24
CA GLY A 44 18.74 39.40 -19.94
C GLY A 44 17.96 38.16 -19.53
N HIS A 45 17.13 37.59 -20.41
CA HIS A 45 16.51 36.30 -20.18
C HIS A 45 17.49 35.16 -20.46
N ASP A 46 17.28 34.01 -19.82
CA ASP A 46 18.07 32.81 -20.09
C ASP A 46 17.56 32.15 -21.37
N VAL A 47 18.36 32.26 -22.43
CA VAL A 47 18.04 31.74 -23.76
C VAL A 47 19.00 30.58 -24.08
N VAL A 48 18.43 29.42 -24.36
CA VAL A 48 19.17 28.19 -24.66
C VAL A 48 18.70 27.57 -25.96
N SER A 49 19.44 26.61 -26.49
CA SER A 49 18.96 25.83 -27.63
C SER A 49 17.74 24.97 -27.22
N PRO A 50 16.77 24.73 -28.14
CA PRO A 50 15.62 23.89 -27.83
C PRO A 50 16.01 22.47 -27.41
N ALA A 51 17.07 21.92 -28.02
CA ALA A 51 17.61 20.61 -27.65
C ALA A 51 18.10 20.56 -26.19
N ARG A 52 18.81 21.60 -25.73
CA ARG A 52 19.28 21.68 -24.34
C ARG A 52 18.13 21.84 -23.36
N ALA A 53 17.11 22.62 -23.71
CA ALA A 53 15.91 22.75 -22.89
C ALA A 53 15.17 21.41 -22.76
N GLN A 54 15.05 20.67 -23.86
CA GLN A 54 14.45 19.34 -23.88
C GLN A 54 15.23 18.33 -23.04
N GLU A 55 16.55 18.27 -23.21
CA GLU A 55 17.43 17.40 -22.42
C GLU A 55 17.28 17.68 -20.92
N ARG A 56 17.29 18.95 -20.53
CA ARG A 56 17.08 19.35 -19.12
C ARG A 56 15.72 18.91 -18.60
N LEU A 57 14.65 19.11 -19.37
CA LEU A 57 13.30 18.69 -18.97
C LEU A 57 13.21 17.18 -18.83
N GLN A 58 13.82 16.44 -19.77
CA GLN A 58 13.87 14.98 -19.73
C GLN A 58 14.58 14.49 -18.46
N MET A 59 15.77 15.01 -18.15
CA MET A 59 16.50 14.66 -16.92
C MET A 59 15.68 14.94 -15.65
N LEU A 60 15.02 16.10 -15.58
CA LEU A 60 14.15 16.44 -14.46
C LEU A 60 12.99 15.45 -14.33
N MET A 61 12.32 15.14 -15.44
CA MET A 61 11.20 14.19 -15.45
C MET A 61 11.64 12.78 -15.05
N GLU A 62 12.75 12.30 -15.62
CA GLU A 62 13.32 10.98 -15.28
C GLU A 62 13.69 10.89 -13.79
N SER A 63 14.35 11.92 -13.25
CA SER A 63 14.71 11.96 -11.83
C SER A 63 13.47 11.98 -10.92
N SER A 64 12.46 12.78 -11.27
CA SER A 64 11.20 12.89 -10.53
C SER A 64 10.46 11.55 -10.52
N LEU A 65 10.25 10.96 -11.70
CA LEU A 65 9.56 9.66 -11.83
C LEU A 65 10.31 8.56 -11.07
N LYS A 66 11.63 8.50 -11.19
CA LYS A 66 12.43 7.51 -10.46
C LYS A 66 12.30 7.65 -8.94
N SER A 67 12.30 8.89 -8.44
CA SER A 67 12.11 9.15 -7.01
C SER A 67 10.72 8.73 -6.52
N GLU A 68 9.69 8.99 -7.31
CA GLU A 68 8.32 8.64 -6.95
C GLU A 68 8.09 7.12 -7.00
N ILE A 69 8.60 6.43 -8.03
CA ILE A 69 8.58 4.97 -8.11
C ILE A 69 9.22 4.35 -6.86
N SER A 70 10.44 4.78 -6.51
CA SER A 70 11.16 4.24 -5.34
C SER A 70 10.40 4.49 -4.04
N LYS A 71 9.75 5.66 -3.89
CA LYS A 71 8.90 5.94 -2.74
C LYS A 71 7.70 4.99 -2.66
N ARG A 72 7.00 4.78 -3.79
CA ARG A 72 5.83 3.86 -3.83
C ARG A 72 6.23 2.42 -3.58
N GLU A 73 7.38 1.97 -4.10
CA GLU A 73 7.92 0.63 -3.81
C GLU A 73 8.19 0.46 -2.31
N ALA A 74 8.78 1.46 -1.65
CA ALA A 74 9.02 1.42 -0.20
C ALA A 74 7.71 1.40 0.60
N GLU A 75 6.69 2.16 0.19
CA GLU A 75 5.36 2.14 0.82
C GLU A 75 4.67 0.78 0.64
N LEU A 76 4.73 0.19 -0.56
CA LEU A 76 4.17 -1.13 -0.85
C LEU A 76 4.85 -2.23 -0.04
N ASN A 77 6.17 -2.19 0.10
CA ASN A 77 6.91 -3.17 0.91
C ASN A 77 6.44 -3.13 2.37
N LYS A 78 6.33 -1.93 2.97
CA LYS A 78 5.82 -1.77 4.34
C LYS A 78 4.40 -2.30 4.51
N LEU A 79 3.52 -2.07 3.53
CA LEU A 79 2.16 -2.60 3.59
C LEU A 79 2.17 -4.13 3.51
N THR A 80 2.98 -4.69 2.60
CA THR A 80 3.10 -6.14 2.40
C THR A 80 3.63 -6.86 3.63
N GLU A 81 4.62 -6.28 4.32
CA GLU A 81 5.18 -6.83 5.57
C GLU A 81 4.12 -6.98 6.68
N ASN A 82 3.09 -6.16 6.68
CA ASN A 82 2.04 -6.18 7.70
C ASN A 82 0.89 -7.15 7.40
N VAL A 83 0.81 -7.72 6.18
CA VAL A 83 -0.32 -8.59 5.78
C VAL A 83 -0.37 -9.88 6.61
N GLU A 84 0.75 -10.62 6.69
CA GLU A 84 0.78 -11.89 7.44
C GLU A 84 0.58 -11.70 8.94
N PRO A 85 1.24 -10.74 9.63
CA PRO A 85 0.97 -10.45 11.04
C PRO A 85 -0.50 -10.14 11.33
N LEU A 86 -1.15 -9.33 10.49
CA LEU A 86 -2.56 -8.99 10.66
C LEU A 86 -3.45 -10.22 10.47
N LYS A 87 -3.16 -11.05 9.47
CA LYS A 87 -3.89 -12.31 9.21
C LYS A 87 -3.74 -13.29 10.38
N SER A 88 -2.53 -13.51 10.88
CA SER A 88 -2.29 -14.36 12.03
C SER A 88 -2.99 -13.84 13.29
N SER A 89 -2.94 -12.53 13.53
CA SER A 89 -3.64 -11.90 14.66
C SER A 89 -5.16 -12.07 14.56
N ALA A 90 -5.74 -11.92 13.37
CA ALA A 90 -7.17 -12.12 13.15
C ALA A 90 -7.58 -13.58 13.39
N GLN A 91 -6.78 -14.54 12.89
CA GLN A 91 -7.02 -15.96 13.13
C GLN A 91 -6.94 -16.32 14.62
N ALA A 92 -5.92 -15.82 15.33
CA ALA A 92 -5.78 -16.05 16.77
C ALA A 92 -6.98 -15.52 17.57
N ALA A 93 -7.54 -14.37 17.19
CA ALA A 93 -8.73 -13.81 17.83
C ALA A 93 -9.97 -14.68 17.62
N VAL A 94 -10.14 -15.26 16.43
CA VAL A 94 -11.22 -16.23 16.13
C VAL A 94 -11.03 -17.50 16.97
N GLU A 95 -9.85 -18.10 16.95
CA GLU A 95 -9.56 -19.32 17.70
C GLU A 95 -9.73 -19.12 19.22
N HIS A 96 -9.35 -17.95 19.75
CA HIS A 96 -9.59 -17.62 21.15
C HIS A 96 -11.08 -17.55 21.47
N SER A 97 -11.87 -16.91 20.59
CA SER A 97 -13.32 -16.82 20.76
C SER A 97 -13.96 -18.21 20.74
N ASP A 98 -13.61 -19.05 19.77
CA ASP A 98 -14.15 -20.41 19.64
C ASP A 98 -13.83 -21.29 20.87
N ARG A 99 -12.63 -21.15 21.44
CA ARG A 99 -12.27 -21.83 22.70
C ARG A 99 -13.18 -21.40 23.84
N VAL A 100 -13.34 -20.08 24.05
CA VAL A 100 -14.21 -19.54 25.11
C VAL A 100 -15.66 -20.02 24.92
N PHE A 101 -16.18 -20.02 23.71
CA PHE A 101 -17.54 -20.54 23.43
C PHE A 101 -17.66 -22.03 23.72
N THR A 102 -16.66 -22.83 23.33
CA THR A 102 -16.63 -24.28 23.59
C THR A 102 -16.61 -24.58 25.08
N GLU A 103 -15.78 -23.86 25.84
CA GLU A 103 -15.70 -23.97 27.30
C GLU A 103 -17.05 -23.61 27.95
N LEU A 104 -17.70 -22.56 27.47
CA LEU A 104 -19.00 -22.13 27.98
C LEU A 104 -20.12 -23.16 27.69
N GLN A 105 -20.12 -23.76 26.50
CA GLN A 105 -21.07 -24.82 26.15
C GLN A 105 -20.86 -26.06 27.02
N ALA A 106 -19.61 -26.50 27.22
CA ALA A 106 -19.27 -27.63 28.07
C ALA A 106 -19.68 -27.43 29.54
N PHE A 107 -19.67 -26.18 30.03
CA PHE A 107 -20.16 -25.84 31.36
C PHE A 107 -21.69 -25.94 31.48
N ILE A 108 -22.44 -25.65 30.41
CA ILE A 108 -23.91 -25.59 30.43
C ILE A 108 -24.57 -26.95 30.17
N GLU A 109 -23.98 -27.81 29.32
CA GLU A 109 -24.57 -29.10 28.95
C GLU A 109 -24.85 -30.09 30.11
N PRO A 110 -24.03 -30.17 31.18
CA PRO A 110 -24.31 -31.04 32.33
C PRO A 110 -25.62 -30.71 33.07
N CYS A 111 -26.12 -29.48 32.97
CA CYS A 111 -27.35 -29.04 33.64
C CYS A 111 -28.65 -29.44 32.92
N ARG A 112 -28.58 -30.13 31.78
CA ARG A 112 -29.75 -30.51 30.97
C ARG A 112 -30.18 -31.98 31.11
N GLY A 113 -29.45 -32.79 31.88
CA GLY A 113 -29.71 -34.23 32.06
C GLY A 113 -30.17 -34.66 33.46
N GLY A 114 -30.33 -33.74 34.42
CA GLY A 114 -30.72 -34.06 35.79
C GLY A 114 -32.24 -34.12 35.99
N GLY A 115 -32.91 -35.12 35.40
CA GLY A 115 -34.37 -35.25 35.46
C GLY A 115 -34.92 -36.67 35.50
N ASP A 116 -34.14 -37.68 35.92
CA ASP A 116 -34.64 -39.05 36.10
C ASP A 116 -34.31 -39.57 37.52
N ASP A 117 -35.18 -39.24 38.47
CA ASP A 117 -35.23 -39.86 39.81
C ASP A 117 -36.05 -41.17 39.78
N GLN A 118 -35.34 -42.29 39.96
CA GLN A 118 -35.59 -43.50 40.77
C GLN A 118 -36.99 -44.16 40.83
N ASN A 119 -37.04 -45.50 40.55
CA ASN A 119 -37.68 -46.63 41.29
C ASN A 119 -37.89 -47.82 40.29
N SER A 120 -37.50 -49.10 40.47
CA SER A 120 -37.67 -50.02 41.61
C SER A 120 -36.86 -51.33 41.39
N GLU A 121 -36.40 -51.92 42.51
CA GLU A 121 -36.24 -53.35 42.82
C GLU A 121 -35.14 -54.24 42.21
N GLY A 122 -34.20 -54.64 43.09
CA GLY A 122 -34.07 -56.07 43.44
C GLY A 122 -32.76 -56.82 43.14
N GLY A 123 -31.80 -56.75 44.10
CA GLY A 123 -31.03 -57.92 44.56
C GLY A 123 -29.68 -58.26 43.89
N GLY A 124 -28.63 -58.37 44.71
CA GLY A 124 -27.51 -59.29 44.46
C GLY A 124 -26.08 -58.73 44.47
N ALA A 125 -25.48 -58.69 45.67
CA ALA A 125 -24.08 -59.01 46.01
C ALA A 125 -22.87 -58.34 45.31
N GLU A 126 -22.13 -57.56 46.13
CA GLU A 126 -20.71 -57.73 46.47
C GLU A 126 -19.58 -57.44 45.44
N SER A 127 -18.79 -56.41 45.82
CA SER A 127 -17.32 -56.33 45.85
C SER A 127 -16.53 -55.79 44.63
N GLY A 128 -15.76 -54.72 44.88
CA GLY A 128 -14.64 -54.31 44.01
C GLY A 128 -14.13 -52.88 44.23
N ARG A 129 -13.13 -52.71 45.11
CA ARG A 129 -12.36 -51.47 45.39
C ARG A 129 -11.65 -50.88 44.14
N ALA A 130 -11.51 -49.55 44.11
CA ALA A 130 -10.23 -48.78 44.03
C ALA A 130 -10.53 -47.28 43.85
N ALA A 131 -10.24 -46.44 44.85
CA ALA A 131 -9.04 -45.57 44.95
C ALA A 131 -9.17 -44.27 44.12
N ALA A 132 -9.44 -43.15 44.79
CA ALA A 132 -8.47 -42.12 45.20
C ALA A 132 -8.11 -41.19 44.04
N GLY A 133 -8.62 -39.97 43.99
CA GLY A 133 -8.06 -38.79 44.66
C GLY A 133 -7.85 -37.76 43.55
N GLY A 134 -8.53 -36.61 43.56
CA GLY A 134 -8.19 -35.47 44.40
C GLY A 134 -7.66 -34.38 43.48
N ALA A 135 -8.53 -33.44 43.11
CA ALA A 135 -8.20 -32.28 42.31
C ALA A 135 -7.23 -31.37 43.08
N GLN A 136 -6.21 -30.86 42.40
CA GLN A 136 -5.50 -29.66 42.84
C GLN A 136 -5.47 -28.68 41.68
N CYS A 137 -6.28 -27.63 41.82
CA CYS A 137 -6.07 -26.36 41.14
C CYS A 137 -4.86 -25.69 41.80
N ALA A 138 -3.89 -25.26 41.00
CA ALA A 138 -2.90 -24.27 41.42
C ALA A 138 -3.06 -23.08 40.48
N GLU A 139 -3.42 -21.94 41.08
CA GLU A 139 -3.48 -20.62 40.48
C GLU A 139 -2.08 -19.99 40.40
N GLU A 140 -2.00 -18.94 39.57
CA GLU A 140 -1.00 -17.87 39.52
C GLU A 140 0.32 -18.21 38.80
N GLU A 141 0.94 -17.33 37.99
CA GLU A 141 1.00 -15.86 38.07
C GLU A 141 1.45 -15.24 36.73
N SER A 142 1.09 -13.97 36.53
CA SER A 142 1.55 -13.07 35.46
C SER A 142 3.07 -12.96 35.34
N SER A 143 3.58 -12.79 34.11
CA SER A 143 4.59 -11.77 33.80
C SER A 143 4.67 -11.44 32.32
#